data_AF-A0A4Y9QPN5-F1
#
_entry.id   AF-A0A4Y9QPN5-F1
#
_cell.length_a   1.000
_cell.length_b   1.000
_cell.length_c   1.000
_cell.angle_alpha   90.00
_cell.angle_beta   90.00
_cell.angle_gamma   90.00
#
_symmetry.space_group_name_H-M   'P 1'
#
loop_
_entity.id
_entity.type
_entity.pdbx_description
1 polymer ?
#
loop_
_entity_poly.entity_id
_entity_poly.type
_entity_poly.pdbx_seq_one_letter_code
_entity_poly.pdbx_strand_id
1 'polypeptide(L)'
;MPLPTGDEAAAAVAAALAPYAWRDLTDRMVARRVVSAVDRHTVVRLLRTVPGSDVGEIPPVGPANAGDERVEFLMCALDGQQWRGWSLGRLCADLLASLETWRAGRESLESDLRRLLEGH
;
A
#
# COMPACT_ATOMS: atom_id res chain seq x y z
N MET A 1 10.51 -5.93 -3.85
CA MET A 1 9.65 -5.87 -5.05
C MET A 1 9.24 -4.42 -5.28
N PRO A 2 9.47 -3.82 -6.45
CA PRO A 2 9.19 -2.41 -6.68
C PRO A 2 7.69 -2.11 -6.54
N LEU A 3 7.34 -1.12 -5.73
CA LEU A 3 5.97 -0.61 -5.65
C LEU A 3 5.54 -0.09 -7.05
N PRO A 4 4.26 -0.25 -7.40
CA PRO A 4 3.74 0.27 -8.66
C PRO A 4 3.85 1.81 -8.76
N THR A 5 4.23 2.30 -9.94
CA THR A 5 4.33 3.74 -10.23
C THR A 5 2.95 4.43 -10.15
N GLY A 6 2.98 5.74 -9.88
CA GLY A 6 1.98 6.47 -9.09
C GLY A 6 0.52 6.50 -9.56
N ASP A 7 0.20 6.16 -10.82
CA ASP A 7 -1.17 6.32 -11.34
C ASP A 7 -1.98 5.01 -11.33
N GLU A 8 -1.42 3.89 -11.77
CA GLU A 8 -2.13 2.60 -11.75
C GLU A 8 -2.34 2.08 -10.33
N ALA A 9 -1.35 2.31 -9.47
CA ALA A 9 -1.43 2.04 -8.05
C ALA A 9 -2.53 2.87 -7.38
N ALA A 10 -2.58 4.16 -7.68
CA ALA A 10 -3.58 5.07 -7.14
C ALA A 10 -4.97 4.69 -7.62
N ALA A 11 -5.13 4.31 -8.89
CA ALA A 11 -6.39 3.80 -9.43
C ALA A 11 -6.85 2.52 -8.73
N ALA A 12 -5.94 1.58 -8.46
CA ALA A 12 -6.26 0.35 -7.73
C ALA A 12 -6.69 0.63 -6.28
N VAL A 13 -6.00 1.53 -5.58
CA VAL A 13 -6.37 1.96 -4.22
C VAL A 13 -7.72 2.70 -4.24
N ALA A 14 -7.92 3.60 -5.20
CA ALA A 14 -9.18 4.32 -5.36
C ALA A 14 -10.35 3.36 -5.62
N ALA A 15 -10.16 2.37 -6.49
CA ALA A 15 -11.16 1.33 -6.75
C ALA A 15 -11.46 0.47 -5.52
N ALA A 16 -10.47 0.22 -4.66
CA ALA A 16 -10.65 -0.50 -3.40
C ALA A 16 -11.40 0.33 -2.34
N LEU A 17 -11.26 1.66 -2.37
CA LEU A 17 -11.93 2.57 -1.43
C LEU A 17 -13.31 3.04 -1.92
N ALA A 18 -13.54 3.12 -3.24
CA ALA A 18 -14.76 3.65 -3.84
C ALA A 18 -16.08 2.98 -3.40
N PRO A 19 -16.14 1.65 -3.15
CA PRO A 19 -17.35 0.99 -2.66
C PRO A 19 -17.74 1.42 -1.24
N TYR A 20 -16.85 2.10 -0.52
CA TYR A 20 -17.05 2.51 0.86
C TYR A 20 -17.24 4.02 0.92
N ALA A 21 -18.01 4.47 1.91
CA ALA A 21 -17.97 5.86 2.35
C ALA A 21 -16.62 6.11 3.04
N TRP A 22 -15.55 6.22 2.26
CA TRP A 22 -14.16 6.17 2.74
C TRP A 22 -13.82 7.27 3.75
N ARG A 23 -14.60 8.35 3.79
CA ARG A 23 -14.52 9.43 4.79
C ARG A 23 -15.02 9.02 6.18
N ASP A 24 -15.95 8.06 6.22
CA ASP A 24 -16.53 7.53 7.45
C ASP A 24 -15.72 6.34 8.00
N LEU A 25 -14.69 5.91 7.26
CA LEU A 25 -13.77 4.89 7.73
C LEU A 25 -12.85 5.44 8.82
N THR A 26 -12.47 4.55 9.74
CA THR A 26 -11.37 4.82 10.66
C THR A 26 -10.04 4.77 9.91
N ASP A 27 -9.03 5.44 10.46
CA ASP A 27 -7.69 5.50 9.86
C ASP A 27 -7.12 4.08 9.67
N ARG A 28 -7.33 3.19 10.65
CA ARG A 28 -6.98 1.76 10.55
C ARG A 28 -7.69 1.05 9.40
N MET A 29 -8.98 1.33 9.17
CA MET A 29 -9.74 0.70 8.07
C MET A 29 -9.29 1.18 6.70
N VAL A 30 -8.90 2.44 6.57
CA VAL A 30 -8.31 3.00 5.35
C VAL A 30 -6.94 2.37 5.11
N ALA A 31 -6.05 2.41 6.10
CA ALA A 31 -4.70 1.85 6.02
C ALA A 31 -4.71 0.37 5.59
N ARG A 32 -5.52 -0.47 6.25
CA ARG A 32 -5.62 -1.91 5.91
C ARG A 32 -6.14 -2.16 4.50
N ARG A 33 -7.04 -1.32 3.98
CA ARG A 33 -7.56 -1.43 2.62
C ARG A 33 -6.52 -1.01 1.59
N VAL A 34 -5.79 0.07 1.86
CA VAL A 34 -4.73 0.56 0.98
C VAL A 34 -3.62 -0.47 0.86
N VAL A 35 -3.15 -1.04 1.97
CA VAL A 35 -2.12 -2.10 1.95
C VAL A 35 -2.58 -3.31 1.13
N SER A 36 -3.80 -3.79 1.36
CA SER A 36 -4.37 -4.91 0.61
C SER A 36 -4.50 -4.61 -0.90
N ALA A 37 -4.92 -3.39 -1.25
CA ALA A 37 -5.06 -2.96 -2.64
C ALA A 37 -3.70 -2.90 -3.36
N VAL A 38 -2.67 -2.39 -2.69
CA VAL A 38 -1.30 -2.35 -3.22
C VAL A 38 -0.73 -3.76 -3.40
N ASP A 39 -0.91 -4.65 -2.42
CA ASP A 39 -0.47 -6.04 -2.51
C ASP A 39 -1.15 -6.76 -3.68
N ARG A 40 -2.48 -6.64 -3.77
CA ARG A 40 -3.24 -7.19 -4.89
C ARG A 40 -2.74 -6.66 -6.22
N HIS A 41 -2.60 -5.34 -6.36
CA HIS A 41 -2.12 -4.74 -7.61
C HIS A 41 -0.74 -5.28 -7.97
N THR A 42 0.14 -5.43 -6.99
CA THR A 42 1.50 -5.89 -7.24
C THR A 42 1.55 -7.36 -7.66
N VAL A 43 0.75 -8.23 -7.03
CA VAL A 43 0.61 -9.64 -7.44
C VAL A 43 0.02 -9.74 -8.84
N VAL A 44 -1.04 -8.99 -9.15
CA VAL A 44 -1.65 -8.97 -10.49
C VAL A 44 -0.63 -8.54 -11.54
N ARG A 45 0.13 -7.49 -11.26
CA ARG A 45 1.17 -7.00 -12.17
C ARG A 45 2.23 -8.06 -12.41
N LEU A 46 2.67 -8.75 -11.36
CA LEU A 46 3.63 -9.85 -11.47
C LEU A 46 3.08 -11.02 -12.30
N LEU A 47 1.86 -11.47 -12.03
CA LEU A 47 1.25 -12.58 -12.76
C LEU A 47 1.08 -12.27 -14.25
N ARG A 48 0.82 -11.01 -14.62
CA ARG A 48 0.78 -10.56 -16.02
C ARG A 48 2.12 -10.64 -16.74
N THR A 49 3.24 -10.71 -16.02
CA THR A 49 4.56 -10.91 -16.63
C THR A 49 4.85 -12.37 -16.97
N VAL A 50 4.03 -13.31 -16.48
CA VAL A 50 4.21 -14.75 -16.72
C VAL A 50 3.47 -15.15 -18.00
N PRO A 51 4.19 -15.61 -19.05
CA PRO A 51 3.55 -16.06 -20.29
C PRO A 51 2.56 -17.20 -20.04
N GLY A 52 1.36 -17.11 -20.65
CA GLY A 52 0.31 -18.12 -20.50
C GLY A 52 -0.50 -18.04 -19.20
N SER A 53 -0.22 -17.05 -18.35
CA SER A 53 -1.04 -16.76 -17.17
C SER A 53 -2.28 -15.96 -17.57
N ASP A 54 -3.47 -16.57 -17.47
CA ASP A 54 -4.72 -15.82 -17.51
C ASP A 54 -5.12 -15.45 -16.08
N VAL A 55 -4.99 -14.16 -15.77
CA VAL A 55 -5.47 -13.63 -14.50
C VAL A 55 -6.96 -13.39 -14.66
N GLY A 56 -7.75 -14.43 -14.45
CA GLY A 56 -9.21 -14.36 -14.44
C GLY A 56 -9.76 -13.39 -13.38
N GLU A 57 -11.07 -13.45 -13.12
CA GLU A 57 -11.68 -12.57 -12.11
C GLU A 57 -11.09 -12.84 -10.72
N ILE A 58 -10.31 -11.87 -10.21
CA ILE A 58 -9.77 -11.95 -8.85
C ILE A 58 -10.85 -11.45 -7.89
N PRO A 59 -11.29 -12.28 -6.93
CA PRO A 59 -12.31 -11.89 -5.98
C PRO A 59 -11.87 -10.66 -5.16
N PRO A 60 -12.81 -9.90 -4.58
CA PRO A 60 -12.48 -8.82 -3.66
C PRO A 60 -11.54 -9.32 -2.55
N VAL A 61 -10.41 -8.64 -2.36
CA VAL A 61 -9.45 -9.02 -1.33
C VAL A 61 -9.87 -8.33 -0.02
N GLY A 62 -9.91 -9.09 1.06
CA GLY A 62 -10.17 -8.57 2.39
C GLY A 62 -9.12 -7.53 2.83
N PRO A 63 -9.38 -6.77 3.92
CA PRO A 63 -8.39 -5.86 4.48
C PRO A 63 -7.13 -6.61 4.91
N ALA A 64 -5.96 -5.95 4.81
CA ALA A 64 -4.68 -6.51 5.23
C ALA A 64 -4.70 -6.96 6.70
N ASN A 65 -3.73 -7.80 7.10
CA ASN A 65 -3.63 -8.24 8.49
C ASN A 65 -3.54 -7.02 9.43
N ALA A 66 -4.21 -7.09 10.58
CA ALA A 66 -4.17 -6.02 11.57
C ALA A 66 -2.76 -5.83 12.17
N GLY A 67 -1.90 -6.86 12.21
CA GLY A 67 -0.52 -6.77 12.68
C GLY A 67 0.51 -6.45 11.61
N ASP A 68 0.09 -6.05 10.41
CA ASP A 68 1.00 -5.65 9.34
C ASP A 68 1.68 -4.31 9.68
N GLU A 69 3.00 -4.27 9.71
CA GLU A 69 3.79 -3.09 10.05
C GLU A 69 3.50 -1.88 9.13
N ARG A 70 3.08 -2.13 7.89
CA ARG A 70 2.69 -1.08 6.93
C ARG A 70 1.39 -0.40 7.33
N VAL A 71 0.47 -1.14 7.97
CA VAL A 71 -0.79 -0.59 8.45
C VAL A 71 -0.54 0.39 9.58
N GLU A 72 0.29 0.01 10.55
CA GLU A 72 0.64 0.90 11.67
C GLU A 72 1.41 2.14 11.17
N PHE A 73 2.33 1.97 10.21
CA PHE A 73 3.01 3.12 9.59
C PHE A 73 2.04 4.09 8.90
N LEU A 74 1.08 3.58 8.12
CA LEU A 74 0.07 4.41 7.48
C LEU A 74 -0.89 5.06 8.47
N MET A 75 -1.20 4.40 9.59
CA MET A 75 -1.97 5.01 10.67
C MET A 75 -1.24 6.23 11.24
N CYS A 76 0.06 6.12 11.50
CA CYS A 76 0.87 7.26 11.93
C CYS A 76 0.93 8.38 10.88
N ALA A 77 0.95 8.05 9.59
CA ALA A 77 0.93 9.03 8.51
C ALA A 77 -0.42 9.76 8.40
N LEU A 78 -1.52 9.07 8.70
CA LEU A 78 -2.87 9.64 8.72
C LEU A 78 -3.16 10.45 9.99
N ASP A 79 -2.49 10.13 11.10
CA ASP A 79 -2.70 10.80 12.38
C ASP A 79 -2.39 12.30 12.30
N GLY A 80 -3.26 13.11 12.89
CA GLY A 80 -3.17 14.58 12.82
C GLY A 80 -3.42 15.21 11.45
N GLN A 81 -3.66 14.43 10.39
CA GLN A 81 -3.98 14.95 9.06
C GLN A 81 -5.49 15.16 8.87
N GLN A 82 -5.87 16.24 8.18
CA GLN A 82 -7.26 16.49 7.77
C GLN A 82 -7.63 15.73 6.48
N TRP A 83 -7.23 14.46 6.38
CA TRP A 83 -7.33 13.67 5.16
C TRP A 83 -8.77 13.49 4.66
N ARG A 84 -9.75 13.57 5.57
CA ARG A 84 -11.19 13.54 5.23
C ARG A 84 -11.63 14.72 4.35
N GLY A 85 -10.93 15.85 4.43
CA GLY A 85 -11.16 17.03 3.59
C GLY A 85 -10.51 16.93 2.20
N TRP A 86 -9.74 15.89 1.91
CA TRP A 86 -9.02 15.77 0.64
C TRP A 86 -9.87 15.15 -0.46
N SER A 87 -9.40 15.23 -1.70
CA SER A 87 -9.90 14.41 -2.80
C SER A 87 -9.39 12.97 -2.66
N LEU A 88 -10.14 12.01 -3.21
CA LEU A 88 -9.71 10.59 -3.18
C LEU A 88 -8.35 10.39 -3.87
N GLY A 89 -8.12 11.07 -5.00
CA GLY A 89 -6.84 11.01 -5.71
C GLY A 89 -5.67 11.53 -4.87
N ARG A 90 -5.86 12.63 -4.12
CA ARG A 90 -4.84 13.15 -3.20
C ARG A 90 -4.55 12.17 -2.08
N LEU A 91 -5.59 11.61 -1.46
CA LEU A 91 -5.44 10.60 -0.41
C LEU A 91 -4.64 9.39 -0.92
N CYS A 92 -4.99 8.87 -2.10
CA CYS A 92 -4.28 7.74 -2.71
C CYS A 92 -2.81 8.07 -2.96
N ALA A 93 -2.51 9.23 -3.55
CA ALA A 93 -1.14 9.64 -3.84
C ALA A 93 -0.29 9.78 -2.57
N ASP A 94 -0.84 10.40 -1.53
CA ASP A 94 -0.16 10.64 -0.26
C ASP A 94 0.14 9.33 0.50
N LEU A 95 -0.82 8.41 0.53
CA LEU A 95 -0.64 7.09 1.15
C LEU A 95 0.37 6.21 0.39
N LEU A 96 0.39 6.29 -0.94
CA LEU A 96 1.38 5.57 -1.76
C LEU A 96 2.78 6.14 -1.57
N ALA A 97 2.93 7.47 -1.51
CA ALA A 97 4.19 8.12 -1.20
C ALA A 97 4.71 7.75 0.21
N SER A 98 3.79 7.63 1.17
CA SER A 98 4.10 7.16 2.52
C SER A 98 4.61 5.70 2.52
N LEU A 99 3.98 4.81 1.75
CA LEU A 99 4.43 3.42 1.60
C LEU A 99 5.79 3.31 0.90
N GLU A 100 6.08 4.16 -0.09
CA GLU A 100 7.40 4.20 -0.74
C GLU A 100 8.47 4.67 0.25
N THR A 101 8.17 5.71 1.02
CA THR A 101 9.07 6.21 2.08
C THR A 101 9.35 5.13 3.12
N TRP A 102 8.32 4.43 3.58
CA TRP A 102 8.46 3.31 4.50
C TRP A 102 9.35 2.20 3.92
N ARG A 103 9.11 1.83 2.66
CA ARG A 103 9.87 0.77 2.00
C ARG A 103 11.34 1.15 1.82
N ALA A 104 11.63 2.36 1.37
CA ALA A 104 13.00 2.86 1.26
C ALA A 104 13.72 2.86 2.61
N GLY A 105 13.02 3.24 3.70
CA GLY A 105 13.54 3.16 5.06
C GLY A 105 13.88 1.73 5.49
N ARG A 106 13.03 0.75 5.16
CA ARG A 106 13.27 -0.67 5.46
C ARG A 106 14.46 -1.23 4.69
N GLU A 107 14.57 -0.93 3.39
CA GLU A 107 15.69 -1.36 2.54
C GLU A 107 17.02 -0.76 3.02
N SER A 108 17.02 0.49 3.49
CA SER A 108 18.20 1.12 4.11
C SER A 108 18.60 0.40 5.40
N LEU A 109 17.65 0.16 6.30
CA LEU A 109 17.92 -0.52 7.58
C LEU A 109 18.47 -1.93 7.37
N GLU A 110 17.90 -2.69 6.44
CA GLU A 110 18.40 -4.03 6.08
C GLU A 110 19.83 -3.98 5.55
N SER A 111 20.13 -3.01 4.68
CA SER A 111 21.46 -2.80 4.12
C SER A 111 22.49 -2.45 5.21
N ASP A 112 22.12 -1.61 6.17
CA ASP A 112 22.99 -1.22 7.28
C ASP A 112 23.23 -2.39 8.26
N LEU A 113 22.18 -3.17 8.58
CA LEU A 113 22.32 -4.38 9.39
C LEU A 113 23.25 -5.40 8.73
N ARG A 114 23.11 -5.60 7.41
CA ARG A 114 23.97 -6.50 6.66
C ARG A 114 25.44 -6.07 6.72
N ARG A 115 25.73 -4.78 6.55
CA ARG A 115 27.09 -4.24 6.68
C ARG A 115 27.68 -4.43 8.07
N LEU A 116 26.88 -4.27 9.12
CA LEU A 116 27.33 -4.48 10.51
C LEU A 116 27.67 -5.96 10.79
N LEU A 117 26.92 -6.88 10.21
CA LEU A 117 27.13 -8.33 10.37
C LEU A 117 28.29 -8.87 9.50
N GLU A 118 28.50 -8.32 8.30
CA GLU A 118 29.60 -8.71 7.39
C GLU A 118 30.94 -8.04 7.75
N GLY A 119 30.93 -7.00 8.59
CA GLY A 119 32.11 -6.29 9.08
C GLY A 119 32.79 -6.88 10.32
N HIS A 120 32.50 -8.15 10.66
CA HIS A 120 33.15 -8.95 11.71
C HIS A 120 33.82 -10.19 11.11
#